data_AF-A0A1H1ZIN4-F1
#
_entry.id   AF-A0A1H1ZIN4-F1
#
_cell.length_a   1.000
_cell.length_b   1.000
_cell.length_c   1.000
_cell.angle_alpha   90.00
_cell.angle_beta   90.00
_cell.angle_gamma   90.00
#
_symmetry.space_group_name_H-M   'P 1'
#
loop_
_entity.id
_entity.type
_entity.pdbx_description
1 polymer ?
#
loop_
_entity_poly.entity_id
_entity_poly.type
_entity_poly.pdbx_seq_one_letter_code
_entity_poly.pdbx_strand_id
1 'polypeptide(L)'
;MPCYRCGARQSDPARGTNLWVRGVRADEQVLICPDCQQNKGWSTDLDHCSVCGATTLVRRLGHTVCRSCEASATAEFLAVETTMDRGFAIRMPGPGRHRRTDSRDLSADVASAIDRVLGRAPARPTQSAIADALAASEPQKAPPEGAA
;
A
#
# COMPACT_ATOMS: atom_id res chain seq x y z
N MET A 1 -24.62 -3.86 -13.73
CA MET A 1 -23.68 -2.73 -13.86
C MET A 1 -23.68 -2.33 -15.33
N PRO A 2 -24.07 -1.09 -15.67
CA PRO A 2 -24.11 -0.62 -17.05
C PRO A 2 -22.70 -0.30 -17.60
N CYS A 3 -22.58 -0.15 -18.91
CA CYS A 3 -21.42 0.40 -19.58
C CYS A 3 -21.18 1.83 -19.08
N TYR A 4 -19.96 2.13 -18.66
CA TYR A 4 -19.61 3.46 -18.15
C TYR A 4 -19.79 4.57 -19.20
N ARG A 5 -19.56 4.27 -20.49
CA ARG A 5 -19.62 5.29 -21.56
C ARG A 5 -21.04 5.58 -22.06
N CYS A 6 -21.81 4.53 -22.35
CA CYS A 6 -23.13 4.68 -23.00
C CYS A 6 -24.32 4.27 -22.11
N GLY A 7 -24.08 3.75 -20.91
CA GLY A 7 -25.13 3.29 -20.00
C GLY A 7 -25.82 1.98 -20.39
N ALA A 8 -25.45 1.36 -21.53
CA ALA A 8 -26.01 0.07 -21.96
C ALA A 8 -25.86 -0.97 -20.83
N ARG A 9 -26.88 -1.79 -20.60
CA ARG A 9 -26.79 -2.89 -19.63
C ARG A 9 -26.32 -4.14 -20.33
N GLN A 10 -25.50 -4.94 -19.66
CA GLN A 10 -25.17 -6.27 -20.14
C GLN A 10 -26.48 -7.07 -20.24
N SER A 11 -26.91 -7.37 -21.46
CA SER A 11 -27.95 -8.35 -21.72
C SER A 11 -27.38 -9.73 -21.43
N ASP A 12 -28.23 -10.63 -20.94
CA ASP A 12 -27.84 -12.00 -20.63
C ASP A 12 -27.26 -12.65 -21.91
N PRO A 13 -25.97 -13.02 -21.93
CA PRO A 13 -25.39 -13.60 -23.12
C PRO A 13 -25.99 -14.99 -23.31
N ALA A 14 -26.88 -15.15 -24.30
CA ALA A 14 -27.29 -16.45 -24.77
C ALA A 14 -26.04 -17.22 -25.25
N ARG A 15 -25.45 -18.02 -24.35
CA ARG A 15 -24.30 -18.92 -24.57
C ARG A 15 -23.26 -18.36 -25.54
N GLY A 16 -22.58 -17.28 -25.14
CA GLY A 16 -21.47 -16.72 -25.91
C GLY A 16 -20.43 -16.08 -24.98
N THR A 17 -19.18 -16.01 -25.45
CA THR A 17 -18.11 -15.27 -24.78
C THR A 17 -18.58 -13.85 -24.48
N ASN A 18 -18.53 -13.47 -23.21
CA ASN A 18 -18.89 -12.13 -22.77
C ASN A 18 -17.81 -11.14 -23.24
N LEU A 19 -18.04 -10.51 -24.38
CA LEU A 19 -17.12 -9.53 -24.99
C LEU A 19 -17.01 -8.20 -24.22
N TRP A 20 -17.55 -8.12 -23.00
CA TRP A 20 -17.49 -6.93 -22.16
C TRP A 20 -16.15 -6.86 -21.44
N VAL A 21 -15.42 -5.76 -21.64
CA VAL A 21 -14.15 -5.52 -20.94
C VAL A 21 -14.43 -4.93 -19.57
N ARG A 22 -13.67 -5.41 -18.58
CA ARG A 22 -13.59 -4.82 -17.24
C ARG A 22 -12.32 -3.98 -17.13
N GLY A 23 -12.45 -2.80 -16.54
CA GLY A 23 -11.32 -1.94 -16.22
C GLY A 23 -11.50 -1.26 -14.88
N VAL A 24 -10.59 -0.32 -14.58
CA VAL A 24 -10.69 0.59 -13.45
C VAL A 24 -10.58 2.01 -13.99
N ARG A 25 -11.36 2.94 -13.44
CA ARG A 25 -11.27 4.37 -13.74
C ARG A 25 -11.46 5.14 -12.45
N ALA A 26 -10.55 6.07 -12.16
CA ALA A 26 -10.60 6.87 -10.94
C ALA A 26 -10.84 5.98 -9.71
N ASP A 27 -10.15 4.83 -9.70
CA ASP A 27 -10.25 3.86 -8.62
C ASP A 27 -11.65 3.21 -8.49
N GLU A 28 -12.48 3.19 -9.54
CA GLU A 28 -13.75 2.45 -9.56
C GLU A 28 -13.75 1.34 -10.63
N GLN A 29 -14.33 0.19 -10.29
CA GLN A 29 -14.46 -0.92 -11.24
C GLN A 29 -15.56 -0.59 -12.27
N VAL A 30 -15.18 -0.51 -13.54
CA VAL A 30 -16.10 -0.18 -14.64
C VAL A 30 -16.20 -1.29 -15.68
N LEU A 31 -17.31 -1.25 -16.43
CA LEU A 31 -17.59 -2.13 -17.55
C LEU A 31 -17.67 -1.31 -18.85
N ILE A 32 -17.18 -1.88 -19.96
CA ILE A 32 -17.23 -1.27 -21.29
C ILE A 32 -17.88 -2.27 -22.24
N CYS A 33 -18.98 -1.86 -22.89
CA CYS A 33 -19.68 -2.70 -23.86
C CYS A 33 -18.88 -2.85 -25.17
N PRO A 34 -19.13 -3.91 -25.96
CA PRO A 34 -18.42 -4.16 -27.21
C PRO A 34 -18.52 -3.00 -28.20
N ASP A 35 -19.68 -2.32 -28.29
CA ASP A 35 -19.86 -1.18 -29.19
C ASP A 35 -18.94 -0.02 -28.82
N CYS A 36 -18.81 0.28 -27.53
CA CYS A 36 -17.90 1.31 -27.05
C CYS A 36 -16.42 0.94 -27.20
N GLN A 37 -16.08 -0.35 -27.30
CA GLN A 37 -14.71 -0.82 -27.56
C GLN A 37 -14.30 -0.65 -29.02
N GLN A 38 -15.24 -0.53 -29.95
CA GLN A 38 -14.92 -0.28 -31.37
C GLN A 38 -14.40 1.15 -31.61
N ASN A 39 -14.71 2.08 -30.70
CA ASN A 39 -14.25 3.46 -30.81
C ASN A 39 -12.75 3.58 -30.50
N LYS A 40 -12.00 4.35 -31.30
CA LYS A 40 -10.58 4.60 -31.05
C LYS A 40 -10.39 5.32 -29.70
N GLY A 41 -9.37 4.92 -28.94
CA GLY A 41 -9.08 5.50 -27.63
C GLY A 41 -10.09 5.13 -26.54
N TRP A 42 -10.91 4.09 -26.72
CA TRP A 42 -11.88 3.66 -25.70
C TRP A 42 -11.24 3.33 -24.34
N SER A 43 -9.96 2.93 -24.34
CA SER A 43 -9.21 2.59 -23.14
C SER A 43 -8.47 3.78 -22.53
N THR A 44 -8.46 4.95 -23.16
CA THR A 44 -7.72 6.13 -22.69
C THR A 44 -8.25 6.66 -21.36
N ASP A 45 -9.55 6.48 -21.11
CA ASP A 45 -10.19 6.90 -19.86
C ASP A 45 -9.99 5.89 -18.71
N LEU A 46 -9.32 4.76 -18.96
CA LEU A 46 -9.05 3.74 -17.94
C LEU A 46 -7.72 4.01 -17.24
N ASP A 47 -7.65 3.59 -15.98
CA ASP A 47 -6.41 3.61 -15.23
C ASP A 47 -5.42 2.59 -15.84
N HIS A 48 -4.14 2.92 -15.81
CA HIS A 48 -3.07 2.10 -16.38
C HIS A 48 -2.17 1.61 -15.24
N CYS A 49 -1.64 0.40 -15.38
CA CYS A 49 -0.66 -0.10 -14.43
C CYS A 49 0.62 0.74 -14.51
N SER A 50 1.05 1.32 -13.39
CA SER A 50 2.31 2.09 -13.32
C SER A 50 3.57 1.25 -13.57
N VAL A 51 3.48 -0.08 -13.49
CA VAL A 51 4.61 -1.01 -13.71
C VAL A 51 4.72 -1.44 -15.17
N CYS A 52 3.61 -1.87 -15.79
CA CYS A 52 3.65 -2.46 -17.13
C CYS A 52 2.79 -1.75 -18.18
N GLY A 53 2.06 -0.68 -17.81
CA GLY A 53 1.18 0.08 -18.70
C GLY A 53 -0.13 -0.61 -19.10
N ALA A 54 -0.38 -1.85 -18.66
CA ALA A 54 -1.60 -2.57 -19.00
C ALA A 54 -2.85 -1.96 -18.33
N THR A 55 -3.99 -2.04 -19.01
CA THR A 55 -5.31 -1.56 -18.54
C THR A 55 -6.17 -2.66 -17.91
N THR A 56 -5.64 -3.88 -17.80
CA THR A 56 -6.30 -5.07 -17.23
C THR A 56 -6.28 -5.05 -15.70
N LEU A 57 -6.79 -3.96 -15.13
CA LEU A 57 -6.84 -3.72 -13.69
C LEU A 57 -8.15 -4.24 -13.07
N VAL A 58 -8.09 -4.70 -11.82
CA VAL A 58 -9.24 -5.17 -11.04
C VAL A 58 -9.19 -4.62 -9.64
N ARG A 59 -10.35 -4.22 -9.11
CA ARG A 59 -10.48 -3.72 -7.74
C ARG A 59 -10.84 -4.88 -6.80
N ARG A 60 -10.00 -5.14 -5.80
CA ARG A 60 -10.18 -6.17 -4.77
C ARG A 60 -9.94 -5.57 -3.40
N LEU A 61 -10.95 -5.61 -2.53
CA LEU A 61 -10.83 -5.18 -1.12
C LEU A 61 -10.22 -3.76 -0.95
N GLY A 62 -10.55 -2.82 -1.84
CA GLY A 62 -10.00 -1.45 -1.79
C GLY A 62 -8.63 -1.27 -2.45
N HIS A 63 -8.07 -2.32 -3.05
CA HIS A 63 -6.82 -2.29 -3.80
C HIS A 63 -7.09 -2.47 -5.30
N THR A 64 -6.30 -1.80 -6.13
CA THR A 64 -6.32 -1.97 -7.57
C THR A 64 -5.13 -2.84 -7.98
N VAL A 65 -5.39 -3.99 -8.61
CA VAL A 65 -4.40 -5.00 -8.96
C VAL A 65 -4.33 -5.19 -10.47
N CYS A 66 -3.13 -5.18 -11.04
CA CYS A 66 -2.91 -5.48 -12.44
C CYS A 66 -2.93 -6.99 -12.69
N ARG A 67 -3.74 -7.48 -13.63
CA ARG A 67 -3.74 -8.91 -13.98
C ARG A 67 -2.54 -9.35 -14.80
N SER A 68 -1.84 -8.42 -15.45
CA SER A 68 -0.71 -8.76 -16.33
C SER A 68 0.60 -8.93 -15.57
N CYS A 69 0.85 -8.16 -14.50
CA CYS A 69 2.09 -8.21 -13.72
C CYS A 69 1.88 -8.37 -12.22
N GLU A 70 0.63 -8.51 -11.76
CA GLU A 70 0.24 -8.72 -10.36
C GLU A 70 0.61 -7.58 -9.39
N ALA A 71 1.15 -6.46 -9.90
CA ALA A 71 1.38 -5.27 -9.09
C ALA A 71 0.06 -4.74 -8.50
N SER A 72 0.08 -4.44 -7.20
CA SER A 72 -1.05 -3.88 -6.47
C SER A 72 -0.75 -2.44 -6.05
N ALA A 73 -1.70 -1.54 -6.31
CA ALA A 73 -1.69 -0.18 -5.81
C ALA A 73 -2.79 -0.04 -4.74
N THR A 74 -2.49 0.62 -3.63
CA THR A 74 -3.51 1.06 -2.68
C THR A 74 -4.21 2.29 -3.25
N ALA A 75 -5.51 2.43 -2.97
CA ALA A 75 -6.29 3.62 -3.32
C ALA A 75 -5.62 4.94 -2.88
N GLU A 76 -4.97 4.91 -1.72
CA GLU A 76 -4.21 6.05 -1.18
C GLU A 76 -2.99 6.41 -2.03
N PHE A 77 -2.37 5.46 -2.72
CA PHE A 77 -1.18 5.73 -3.54
C PHE A 77 -1.55 6.35 -4.91
N LEU A 78 -2.70 5.97 -5.49
CA LEU A 78 -3.17 6.51 -6.77
C LEU A 78 -3.89 7.87 -6.62
N ALA A 79 -4.54 8.12 -5.48
CA ALA A 79 -5.16 9.41 -5.21
C ALA A 79 -4.15 10.56 -5.09
N VAL A 80 -2.92 10.28 -4.66
CA VAL A 80 -1.87 11.30 -4.45
C VAL A 80 -1.41 11.97 -5.77
N GLU A 81 -1.44 11.26 -6.91
CA GLU A 81 -1.08 11.87 -8.20
C GLU A 81 -2.19 12.79 -8.77
N THR A 82 -3.46 12.57 -8.41
CA THR A 82 -4.59 13.35 -8.96
C THR A 82 -4.94 14.58 -8.10
N THR A 83 -4.46 14.65 -6.86
CA THR A 83 -4.77 15.77 -5.94
C THR A 83 -3.79 16.96 -6.01
N MET A 84 -2.83 16.98 -6.94
CA MET A 84 -1.91 18.12 -7.05
C MET A 84 -2.54 19.42 -7.62
N ASP A 85 -3.83 19.45 -7.95
CA ASP A 85 -4.46 20.65 -8.55
C ASP A 85 -5.75 21.17 -7.85
N ARG A 86 -6.04 20.77 -6.61
CA ARG A 86 -6.98 21.55 -5.76
C ARG A 86 -6.49 21.64 -4.33
N GLY A 87 -5.96 22.81 -4.00
CA GLY A 87 -5.54 23.18 -2.67
C GLY A 87 -6.68 23.12 -1.65
N PHE A 88 -6.55 22.21 -0.68
CA PHE A 88 -6.81 22.49 0.72
C PHE A 88 -5.94 21.56 1.56
N ALA A 89 -4.70 22.00 1.80
CA ALA A 89 -3.80 21.30 2.71
C ALA A 89 -4.35 21.45 4.13
N ILE A 90 -4.91 20.38 4.70
CA ILE A 90 -4.88 20.23 6.15
C ILE A 90 -3.41 20.01 6.49
N ARG A 91 -2.75 21.09 6.94
CA ARG A 91 -1.41 21.04 7.52
C ARG A 91 -1.48 20.21 8.80
N MET A 92 -1.21 18.91 8.70
CA MET A 92 -0.77 18.14 9.87
C MET A 92 0.69 18.51 10.17
N PRO A 93 1.04 18.87 11.40
CA PRO A 93 2.41 19.21 11.74
C PRO A 93 3.22 17.93 11.93
N GLY A 94 4.17 17.68 11.03
CA GLY A 94 5.32 16.81 11.29
C GLY A 94 5.70 15.87 10.14
N PRO A 95 7.00 15.64 9.90
CA PRO A 95 7.46 14.60 8.99
C PRO A 95 7.31 13.26 9.69
N GLY A 96 6.10 12.71 9.65
CA GLY A 96 5.87 11.30 9.91
C GLY A 96 6.63 10.52 8.85
N ARG A 97 7.85 10.10 9.16
CA ARG A 97 8.55 9.05 8.43
C ARG A 97 7.61 7.85 8.46
N HIS A 98 6.84 7.63 7.40
CA HIS A 98 6.34 6.30 7.08
C HIS A 98 7.58 5.46 6.83
N ARG A 99 8.12 4.91 7.92
CA ARG A 99 9.12 3.87 7.91
C ARG A 99 8.47 2.77 7.07
N ARG A 100 8.84 2.68 5.79
CA ARG A 100 8.68 1.45 5.04
C ARG A 100 9.43 0.43 5.88
N THR A 101 8.69 -0.33 6.68
CA THR A 101 9.25 -1.50 7.34
C THR A 101 9.67 -2.40 6.19
N ASP A 102 10.98 -2.50 6.00
CA ASP A 102 11.55 -3.33 4.95
C ASP A 102 11.01 -4.75 5.17
N SER A 103 10.62 -5.47 4.12
CA SER A 103 10.01 -6.81 4.25
C SER A 103 10.91 -7.79 5.05
N ARG A 104 12.22 -7.51 5.06
CA ARG A 104 13.23 -8.16 5.89
C ARG A 104 13.06 -7.91 7.40
N ASP A 105 12.68 -6.71 7.81
CA ASP A 105 12.45 -6.37 9.22
C ASP A 105 11.21 -7.11 9.76
N LEU A 106 10.15 -7.20 8.95
CA LEU A 106 8.93 -7.95 9.30
C LEU A 106 9.21 -9.45 9.49
N SER A 107 10.02 -10.04 8.60
CA SER A 107 10.35 -11.47 8.67
C SER A 107 11.15 -11.80 9.94
N ALA A 108 12.07 -10.92 10.35
CA ALA A 108 12.84 -11.07 11.59
C ALA A 108 11.95 -10.89 12.84
N ASP A 109 11.02 -9.93 12.82
CA ASP A 109 10.08 -9.70 13.92
C ASP A 109 9.14 -10.91 14.13
N VAL A 110 8.63 -11.49 13.04
CA VAL A 110 7.78 -12.69 13.09
C VAL A 110 8.57 -13.89 13.62
N ALA A 111 9.80 -14.11 13.16
CA ALA A 111 10.65 -15.18 13.68
C ALA A 111 10.89 -15.03 15.19
N SER A 112 11.20 -13.81 15.65
CA SER A 112 11.37 -13.53 17.09
C SER A 112 10.09 -13.76 17.89
N ALA A 113 8.92 -13.42 17.35
CA ALA A 113 7.65 -13.68 18.00
C ALA A 113 7.35 -15.19 18.11
N ILE A 114 7.63 -15.96 17.06
CA ILE A 114 7.46 -17.43 17.04
C ILE A 114 8.38 -18.06 18.10
N ASP A 115 9.65 -17.66 18.19
CA ASP A 115 10.57 -18.20 19.18
C ASP A 115 10.12 -17.92 20.62
N ARG A 116 9.44 -16.80 20.88
CA ARG A 116 8.85 -16.51 22.19
C ARG A 116 7.66 -17.42 22.51
N VAL A 117 6.77 -17.63 21.54
CA VAL A 117 5.62 -18.55 21.72
C VAL A 117 6.09 -19.98 21.95
N LEU A 118 7.17 -20.38 21.30
CA LEU A 118 7.79 -21.70 21.45
C LEU A 118 8.74 -21.80 22.65
N GLY A 119 8.93 -20.72 23.43
CA GLY A 119 9.82 -20.70 24.61
C GLY A 119 11.31 -20.87 24.29
N ARG A 120 11.72 -20.63 23.03
CA ARG A 120 13.11 -20.77 22.55
C ARG A 120 13.96 -19.52 22.76
N ALA A 121 13.33 -18.38 23.07
CA ALA A 121 14.00 -17.11 23.35
C ALA A 121 13.79 -16.67 24.81
N PRO A 122 14.79 -16.03 25.44
CA PRO A 122 14.62 -15.47 26.77
C PRO A 122 13.59 -14.34 26.77
N ALA A 123 12.84 -14.22 27.86
CA ALA A 123 11.86 -13.15 28.04
C ALA A 123 12.52 -11.77 27.88
N ARG A 124 11.81 -10.83 27.24
CA ARG A 124 12.26 -9.44 27.07
C ARG A 124 12.63 -8.88 28.45
N PRO A 125 13.84 -8.32 28.65
CA PRO A 125 14.15 -7.65 29.90
C PRO A 125 13.12 -6.53 30.11
N THR A 126 12.52 -6.51 31.29
CA THR A 126 11.59 -5.47 31.70
C THR A 126 12.29 -4.11 31.64
N GLN A 127 11.54 -3.02 31.46
CA GLN A 127 12.12 -1.66 31.43
C GLN A 127 13.01 -1.37 32.65
N SER A 128 12.71 -1.99 33.80
CA SER A 128 13.53 -1.95 35.02
C SER A 128 14.95 -2.50 34.79
N ALA A 129 15.07 -3.68 34.18
CA ALA A 129 16.38 -4.32 33.96
C ALA A 129 17.23 -3.55 32.93
N ILE A 130 16.60 -2.85 31.99
CA ILE A 130 17.29 -1.99 31.02
C ILE A 130 17.80 -0.72 31.72
N ALA A 131 17.03 -0.15 32.65
CA ALA A 131 17.44 1.01 33.44
C ALA A 131 18.63 0.68 34.37
N ASP A 132 18.61 -0.49 35.03
CA ASP A 132 19.68 -0.92 35.92
C ASP A 132 21.00 -1.16 35.17
N ALA A 133 20.95 -1.74 33.96
CA ALA A 133 22.14 -1.95 33.13
C ALA A 133 22.76 -0.64 32.61
N LEU A 134 21.94 0.38 32.34
CA LEU A 134 22.42 1.71 31.95
C LEU A 134 23.05 2.44 33.14
N ALA A 135 22.47 2.32 34.35
CA ALA A 135 23.03 2.92 35.56
C ALA A 135 24.37 2.27 35.97
N ALA A 136 24.55 0.97 35.74
CA ALA A 136 25.81 0.26 35.99
C ALA A 136 26.93 0.63 34.99
N SER A 137 26.60 1.32 33.90
CA SER A 137 27.54 1.67 32.82
C SER A 137 28.10 3.09 32.93
N GLU A 138 27.73 3.87 33.96
CA GLU A 138 28.20 5.25 34.14
C GLU A 138 29.60 5.28 34.81
N PRO A 139 30.66 5.76 34.14
CA PRO A 139 32.00 5.79 34.72
C PRO A 139 32.10 6.90 35.79
N GLN A 140 32.55 6.52 36.98
CA GLN A 140 32.75 7.41 38.12
C GLN A 140 33.82 8.46 37.79
N LYS A 141 33.37 9.70 37.57
CA LYS A 141 34.24 10.87 37.30
C LYS A 141 35.07 11.16 38.56
N ALA A 142 36.37 10.86 38.51
CA ALA A 142 37.34 11.20 39.55
C ALA A 142 37.42 12.73 39.77
N PRO A 143 37.66 13.20 41.01
CA PRO A 143 37.71 14.63 41.32
C PRO A 143 39.02 15.26 40.79
N PRO A 144 39.03 16.58 40.51
CA PRO A 144 40.25 17.27 40.07
C PRO A 144 41.21 17.44 41.24
N GLU A 145 42.46 16.96 41.09
CA GLU A 145 43.56 17.25 42.00
C GLU A 145 43.89 18.75 42.00
N GLY A 146 44.22 19.24 43.20
CA GLY A 146 44.27 20.64 43.55
C GLY A 146 45.39 21.42 42.87
N ALA A 147 45.08 22.69 42.63
CA ALA A 147 46.03 23.74 42.33
C ALA A 147 46.88 24.07 43.57
N ALA A 148 48.20 24.13 43.38
CA ALA A 148 49.14 24.90 44.19
C ALA A 148 50.29 25.36 43.28
#